data_AF-A0A973KR51-F1
#
_entry.id   AF-A0A973KR51-F1
#
_cell.length_a   1.000
_cell.length_b   1.000
_cell.length_c   1.000
_cell.angle_alpha   90.00
_cell.angle_beta   90.00
_cell.angle_gamma   90.00
#
_symmetry.space_group_name_H-M   'P 1'
#
loop_
_entity.id
_entity.type
_entity.pdbx_description
1 polymer ?
#
loop_
_entity_poly.entity_id
_entity_poly.type
_entity_poly.pdbx_seq_one_letter_code
_entity_poly.pdbx_strand_id
1 'polypeptide(L)'
;MWGTAPAGALGGLDITYGSDSDNLKGTFKHGAFTAKLPLKKDALFFDVSAQLQGSGDIHCSVTVGGKSKTGHASGGYNICTAQLNSGFDGGWS
;
A
#
# COMPACT_ATOMS: atom_id res chain seq x y z
N MET A 1 1.69 -5.93 0.64
CA MET A 1 1.79 -5.95 -0.84
C MET A 1 2.55 -7.19 -1.27
N TRP A 2 2.20 -7.74 -2.42
CA TRP A 2 2.83 -8.94 -2.97
C TRP A 2 2.74 -8.93 -4.50
N GLY A 3 3.58 -9.73 -5.15
CA GLY A 3 3.58 -9.90 -6.61
C GLY A 3 4.98 -9.86 -7.20
N THR A 4 5.06 -9.39 -8.44
CA THR A 4 6.31 -9.29 -9.20
C THR A 4 6.56 -7.84 -9.61
N ALA A 5 7.77 -7.36 -9.38
CA ALA A 5 8.22 -6.06 -9.85
C ALA A 5 9.72 -6.13 -10.14
N PRO A 6 10.10 -6.51 -11.36
CA PRO A 6 11.49 -6.57 -11.76
C PRO A 6 12.16 -5.20 -11.57
N ALA A 7 13.32 -5.17 -10.94
CA ALA A 7 14.05 -3.93 -10.77
C ALA A 7 14.65 -3.49 -12.12
N GLY A 8 14.21 -2.34 -12.63
CA GLY A 8 14.83 -1.65 -13.75
C GLY A 8 15.82 -0.58 -13.29
N ALA A 9 16.22 0.32 -14.20
CA ALA A 9 17.11 1.45 -13.88
C ALA A 9 16.54 2.40 -12.80
N LEU A 10 15.21 2.41 -12.63
CA LEU A 10 14.47 3.21 -11.65
C LEU A 10 14.07 2.43 -10.39
N GLY A 11 14.57 1.20 -10.22
CA GLY A 11 14.10 0.25 -9.21
C GLY A 11 12.89 -0.56 -9.69
N GLY A 12 12.32 -1.38 -8.81
CA GLY A 12 11.11 -2.15 -9.14
C GLY A 12 9.83 -1.37 -8.84
N LEU A 13 9.78 -0.75 -7.66
CA LEU A 13 8.61 -0.06 -7.11
C LEU A 13 9.04 1.16 -6.29
N ASP A 14 8.27 2.24 -6.33
CA ASP A 14 8.26 3.26 -5.27
C ASP A 14 7.04 3.03 -4.37
N ILE A 15 7.26 2.89 -3.06
CA ILE A 15 6.25 2.50 -2.09
C ILE A 15 6.10 3.58 -1.04
N THR A 16 4.88 4.06 -0.84
CA THR A 16 4.48 4.91 0.29
C THR A 16 3.36 4.25 1.08
N TYR A 17 3.35 4.42 2.39
CA TYR A 17 2.29 3.91 3.26
C TYR A 17 2.20 4.72 4.55
N GLY A 18 1.04 4.68 5.20
CA GLY A 18 0.83 5.50 6.40
C GLY A 18 -0.61 5.63 6.83
N SER A 19 -0.81 6.37 7.92
CA SER A 19 -2.08 7.06 8.17
C SER A 19 -2.11 8.41 7.45
N ASP A 20 -3.22 9.15 7.58
CA ASP A 20 -3.39 10.53 7.10
C ASP A 20 -2.36 11.54 7.62
N SER A 21 -1.58 11.17 8.64
CA SER A 21 -0.49 11.97 9.23
C SER A 21 0.91 11.40 8.98
N ASP A 22 1.04 10.31 8.21
CA ASP A 22 2.32 9.67 7.91
C ASP A 22 2.64 9.73 6.41
N ASN A 23 3.92 9.58 6.06
CA ASN A 23 4.36 9.36 4.67
C ASN A 23 5.62 8.47 4.67
N LEU A 24 5.46 7.21 5.10
CA LEU A 24 6.57 6.28 5.28
C LEU A 24 6.94 5.62 3.96
N LYS A 25 8.22 5.27 3.81
CA LYS A 25 8.73 4.56 2.62
C LYS A 25 8.85 3.07 2.87
N GLY A 26 8.30 2.29 1.96
CA GLY A 26 8.38 0.83 1.98
C GLY A 26 9.58 0.31 1.18
N THR A 27 9.95 -0.94 1.42
CA THR A 27 10.97 -1.62 0.62
C THR A 27 10.45 -2.98 0.18
N PHE A 28 10.37 -3.19 -1.14
CA PHE A 28 9.93 -4.47 -1.71
C PHE A 28 11.11 -5.43 -1.80
N LYS A 29 11.00 -6.59 -1.15
CA LYS A 29 12.04 -7.64 -1.18
C LYS A 29 11.38 -9.01 -1.33
N HIS A 30 11.98 -9.86 -2.15
CA HIS A 30 11.53 -11.23 -2.38
C HIS A 30 10.03 -11.34 -2.75
N GLY A 31 9.53 -10.42 -3.57
CA GLY A 31 8.14 -10.44 -4.05
C GLY A 31 7.10 -9.92 -3.05
N ALA A 32 7.50 -9.30 -1.93
CA ALA A 32 6.57 -8.77 -0.95
C ALA A 32 7.08 -7.53 -0.20
N PHE A 33 6.13 -6.83 0.40
CA PHE A 33 6.35 -5.82 1.43
C PHE A 33 5.21 -5.89 2.47
N THR A 34 5.57 -5.89 3.74
CA THR A 34 4.63 -5.91 4.87
C THR A 34 5.11 -4.96 5.96
N ALA A 35 4.21 -4.14 6.49
CA ALA A 35 4.45 -3.29 7.65
C ALA A 35 3.26 -3.35 8.61
N LYS A 36 3.52 -3.08 9.89
CA LYS A 36 2.49 -2.92 10.93
C LYS A 36 2.67 -1.54 11.55
N LEU A 37 1.57 -0.81 11.68
CA LEU A 37 1.52 0.49 12.32
C LEU A 37 0.64 0.41 13.57
N PRO A 38 0.95 1.19 14.62
CA PRO A 38 0.02 1.34 15.73
C PRO A 38 -1.27 1.99 15.25
N LEU A 39 -2.41 1.52 15.76
CA LEU A 39 -3.70 2.12 15.46
C LEU A 39 -3.85 3.44 16.22
N LYS A 40 -3.86 4.57 15.50
CA LYS A 40 -4.11 5.90 16.06
C LYS A 40 -5.62 6.14 16.14
N LYS A 41 -6.12 6.63 17.28
CA LYS A 41 -7.56 6.82 17.54
C LYS A 41 -8.21 7.88 16.66
N ASP A 42 -7.41 8.79 16.14
CA ASP A 42 -7.76 9.98 15.37
C ASP A 42 -7.32 9.89 13.91
N ALA A 43 -6.81 8.73 13.48
CA ALA A 43 -6.49 8.52 12.07
C ALA A 43 -7.76 8.51 11.23
N LEU A 44 -7.79 9.35 10.20
CA LEU A 44 -8.91 9.44 9.26
C LEU A 44 -8.87 8.32 8.22
N PHE A 45 -7.67 7.86 7.86
CA PHE A 45 -7.47 6.74 6.96
C PHE A 45 -6.10 6.09 7.18
N PHE A 46 -5.95 4.87 6.65
CA PHE A 46 -4.67 4.25 6.37
C PHE A 46 -4.59 3.89 4.90
N ASP A 47 -3.45 4.15 4.28
CA ASP A 47 -3.22 3.85 2.88
C ASP A 47 -1.88 3.15 2.63
N VAL A 48 -1.83 2.50 1.48
CA VAL A 48 -0.59 2.08 0.83
C VAL A 48 -0.72 2.39 -0.65
N SER A 49 0.34 2.96 -1.21
CA SER A 49 0.50 3.21 -2.63
C SER A 49 1.83 2.62 -3.10
N ALA A 50 1.81 1.97 -4.26
CA ALA A 50 3.01 1.49 -4.92
C ALA A 50 2.96 1.72 -6.42
N GLN A 51 3.91 2.47 -6.94
CA GLN A 51 4.05 2.72 -8.37
C GLN A 51 5.07 1.76 -8.98
N LEU A 52 4.64 1.03 -10.00
CA LEU A 52 5.54 0.24 -10.85
C LEU A 52 6.47 1.18 -11.63
N GLN A 53 7.73 0.79 -11.75
CA GLN A 53 8.76 1.58 -12.44
C GLN A 53 9.14 0.97 -13.80
N GLY A 54 8.12 0.54 -14.56
CA GLY A 54 8.26 0.14 -15.96
C GLY A 54 7.69 -1.25 -16.31
N SER A 55 7.69 -2.20 -15.37
CA SER A 55 7.02 -3.49 -15.55
C SER A 55 6.68 -4.12 -14.20
N GLY A 56 5.68 -5.01 -14.19
CA GLY A 56 5.35 -5.84 -13.04
C GLY A 56 3.87 -6.16 -12.96
N ASP A 57 3.52 -6.87 -11.90
CA ASP A 57 2.18 -7.26 -11.53
C ASP A 57 2.13 -7.38 -10.00
N ILE A 58 1.45 -6.42 -9.36
CA ILE A 58 1.43 -6.29 -7.91
C ILE A 58 0.01 -6.13 -7.38
N HIS A 59 -0.17 -6.66 -6.18
CA HIS A 59 -1.33 -6.42 -5.34
C HIS A 59 -0.92 -5.69 -4.08
N CYS A 60 -1.79 -4.79 -3.65
CA CYS A 60 -1.64 -4.03 -2.42
C CYS A 60 -2.88 -4.21 -1.55
N SER A 61 -2.70 -4.10 -0.24
CA SER A 61 -3.77 -4.28 0.73
C SER A 61 -3.48 -3.48 1.98
N VAL A 62 -4.53 -2.87 2.53
CA VAL A 62 -4.55 -2.30 3.87
C VAL A 62 -5.57 -3.07 4.68
N THR A 63 -5.21 -3.45 5.90
CA THR A 63 -6.09 -4.12 6.86
C THR A 63 -6.11 -3.35 8.17
N VAL A 64 -7.30 -2.91 8.61
CA VAL A 64 -7.50 -2.23 9.89
C VAL A 64 -8.77 -2.78 10.55
N GLY A 65 -8.72 -3.11 11.84
CA GLY A 65 -9.89 -3.58 12.58
C GLY A 65 -10.58 -4.82 11.98
N GLY A 66 -9.84 -5.69 11.30
CA GLY A 66 -10.39 -6.88 10.62
C GLY A 66 -11.05 -6.61 9.25
N LYS A 67 -11.09 -5.36 8.80
CA LYS A 67 -11.53 -4.97 7.45
C LYS A 67 -10.32 -4.82 6.55
N SER A 68 -10.47 -5.16 5.27
CA SER A 68 -9.40 -5.04 4.28
C SER A 68 -9.90 -4.38 3.01
N LYS A 69 -9.07 -3.50 2.43
CA LYS A 69 -9.18 -3.03 1.05
C LYS A 69 -7.98 -3.49 0.27
N THR A 70 -8.20 -3.89 -0.97
CA THR A 70 -7.16 -4.34 -1.88
C THR A 70 -7.13 -3.49 -3.13
N GLY A 71 -5.96 -3.44 -3.76
CA GLY A 71 -5.73 -2.87 -5.07
C GLY A 71 -4.88 -3.81 -5.91
N HIS A 72 -4.83 -3.53 -7.20
CA HIS A 72 -4.05 -4.27 -8.18
C HIS A 72 -3.51 -3.32 -9.23
N ALA A 73 -2.26 -3.53 -9.65
CA ALA A 73 -1.66 -2.83 -10.78
C ALA A 73 -0.73 -3.77 -11.53
N SER A 74 -0.79 -3.73 -12.85
CA SER A 74 0.09 -4.49 -13.72
C SER A 74 0.54 -3.65 -14.93
N GLY A 75 1.64 -4.04 -15.55
CA GLY A 75 2.20 -3.36 -16.72
C GLY A 75 3.18 -2.25 -16.34
N GLY A 76 3.11 -1.13 -17.05
CA GLY A 76 4.12 -0.06 -17.08
C GLY A 76 4.24 0.77 -15.80
N TYR A 77 3.92 2.06 -15.88
CA TYR A 77 3.97 3.00 -14.76
C TYR A 77 2.62 3.12 -14.04
N ASN A 78 2.00 1.98 -13.76
CA ASN A 78 0.72 1.93 -13.07
C ASN A 78 0.90 1.93 -11.55
N ILE A 79 -0.12 2.38 -10.85
CA ILE A 79 -0.09 2.57 -9.39
C ILE A 79 -1.09 1.61 -8.76
N CYS A 80 -0.63 0.81 -7.80
CA CYS A 80 -1.49 0.05 -6.90
C CYS A 80 -1.79 0.90 -5.67
N THR A 81 -3.06 1.22 -5.45
CA THR A 81 -3.51 1.95 -4.26
C THR A 81 -4.54 1.14 -3.49
N ALA A 82 -4.40 1.11 -2.17
CA ALA A 82 -5.45 0.63 -1.27
C ALA A 82 -5.54 1.58 -0.07
N GLN A 83 -6.76 1.97 0.30
CA GLN A 83 -7.03 2.86 1.41
C GLN A 83 -8.27 2.37 2.16
N LEU A 84 -8.19 2.37 3.49
CA LEU A 84 -9.32 2.18 4.40
C LEU A 84 -9.53 3.46 5.19
N ASN A 85 -10.78 3.92 5.25
CA ASN A 85 -11.16 5.13 5.96
C ASN A 85 -11.80 4.78 7.31
N SER A 86 -11.60 5.64 8.30
CA SER A 86 -12.36 5.59 9.55
C SER A 86 -13.77 6.14 9.32
N GLY A 87 -14.78 5.36 9.71
CA GLY A 87 -16.18 5.77 9.71
C GLY A 87 -16.53 6.62 10.93
N PHE A 88 -17.61 7.39 10.84
CA PHE A 88 -18.12 8.22 11.95
C PHE A 88 -18.50 7.40 13.21
N ASP A 89 -18.73 6.11 13.07
CA ASP A 89 -19.04 5.15 14.13
C ASP A 89 -17.78 4.45 14.71
N GLY A 90 -16.58 4.82 14.24
CA GLY A 90 -15.32 4.15 14.60
C GLY A 90 -15.06 2.86 13.82
N GLY A 91 -15.92 2.51 12.85
CA GLY A 91 -15.70 1.41 11.91
C GLY A 91 -14.63 1.74 10.86
N TRP A 92 -14.26 0.74 10.04
CA TRP A 92 -13.30 0.90 8.93
C TRP A 92 -13.94 0.44 7.61
N SER A 93 -13.81 1.24 6.53
CA SER A 93 -14.40 0.92 5.20
C SER A 93 -13.63 1.46 3.99
#